data_AF-A0A7J9S467-F1
#
_entry.id   AF-A0A7J9S467-F1
#
_cell.length_a   1.000
_cell.length_b   1.000
_cell.length_c   1.000
_cell.angle_alpha   90.00
_cell.angle_beta   90.00
_cell.angle_gamma   90.00
#
_symmetry.space_group_name_H-M   'P 1'
#
loop_
_entity.id
_entity.type
_entity.pdbx_description
1 polymer ?
#
loop_
_entity_poly.entity_id
_entity_poly.type
_entity_poly.pdbx_seq_one_letter_code
_entity_poly.pdbx_strand_id
1 'polypeptide(L)'
;MSETQYSKELIKKAVETISKAKAVSATQNFEKNENKKTFSDAKSGKIDTIEFKKAVHSLFEADEYLYKYAPNHDLDEEKAKEFSKLLFDAQKHINNVLGGFGFDFETVALDGQALYIVSNKKVLKSLKDINPDLNIISTEGVLEIEDMKVVNPKIPEKALLGIEKKCKITKEQISKVISNISPSKVVVLVKDGDIADELIYKRAKELYNAEKLNADEIL
;
A
#
# COMPACT_ATOMS: atom_id res chain seq x y z
N MET A 1 -56.41 22.81 28.60
CA MET A 1 -55.97 23.75 27.55
C MET A 1 -56.89 23.60 26.36
N SER A 2 -57.32 24.69 25.72
CA SER A 2 -58.17 24.56 24.53
C SER A 2 -57.35 23.98 23.37
N GLU A 3 -57.97 23.18 22.50
CA GLU A 3 -57.31 22.62 21.31
C GLU A 3 -56.61 23.70 20.46
N THR A 4 -57.18 24.91 20.46
CA THR A 4 -56.63 26.09 19.78
C THR A 4 -55.31 26.58 20.39
N GLN A 5 -55.12 26.45 21.71
CA GLN A 5 -53.86 26.78 22.38
C GLN A 5 -52.77 25.74 22.06
N TYR A 6 -53.13 24.46 22.05
CA TYR A 6 -52.21 23.37 21.73
C TYR A 6 -51.71 23.45 20.28
N SER A 7 -52.60 23.76 19.33
CA SER A 7 -52.24 23.96 17.91
C SER A 7 -51.25 25.12 17.72
N LYS A 8 -51.46 26.25 18.40
CA LYS A 8 -50.53 27.40 18.35
C LYS A 8 -49.15 27.06 18.90
N GLU A 9 -49.09 26.23 19.95
CA GLU A 9 -47.84 25.80 20.57
C GLU A 9 -47.04 24.86 19.66
N LEU A 10 -47.73 23.95 18.96
CA LEU A 10 -47.11 23.07 17.96
C LEU A 10 -46.54 23.86 16.77
N ILE A 11 -47.27 24.85 16.26
CA ILE A 11 -46.80 25.71 15.17
C ILE A 11 -45.56 26.49 15.61
N LYS A 12 -45.55 27.01 16.85
CA LYS A 12 -44.39 27.74 17.40
C LYS A 12 -43.16 26.84 17.50
N LYS A 13 -43.30 25.60 17.98
CA LYS A 13 -42.21 24.62 18.01
C LYS A 13 -41.72 24.25 16.61
N ALA A 14 -42.60 24.13 15.62
CA ALA A 14 -42.21 23.84 14.25
C ALA A 14 -41.38 24.97 13.64
N VAL A 15 -41.77 26.23 13.86
CA VAL A 15 -41.03 27.41 13.39
C VAL A 15 -39.67 27.55 14.07
N GLU A 16 -39.59 27.29 15.37
CA GLU A 16 -38.31 27.26 16.12
C GLU A 16 -37.38 26.16 15.60
N THR A 17 -37.92 24.99 15.29
CA THR A 17 -37.15 23.86 14.76
C THR A 17 -36.61 24.16 13.37
N ILE A 18 -37.43 24.75 12.48
CA ILE A 18 -37.01 25.17 11.14
C ILE A 18 -35.95 26.27 11.22
N SER A 19 -36.11 27.22 12.14
CA SER A 19 -35.13 28.30 12.34
C SER A 19 -33.79 27.78 12.84
N LYS A 20 -33.79 26.82 13.77
CA LYS A 20 -32.58 26.12 14.22
C LYS A 20 -31.94 25.31 13.10
N ALA A 21 -32.72 24.58 12.30
CA ALA A 21 -32.21 23.83 11.16
C ALA A 21 -31.58 24.74 10.10
N LYS A 22 -32.16 25.93 9.88
CA LYS A 22 -31.63 26.94 8.95
C LYS A 22 -30.37 27.63 9.48
N ALA A 23 -30.26 27.81 10.79
CA ALA A 23 -29.03 28.28 11.43
C ALA A 23 -27.90 27.24 11.35
N VAL A 24 -28.22 25.95 11.49
CA VAL A 24 -27.25 24.83 11.35
C VAL A 24 -26.77 24.66 9.91
N SER A 25 -27.63 24.90 8.91
CA SER A 25 -27.21 24.90 7.50
C SER A 25 -26.47 26.17 7.08
N ALA A 26 -26.69 27.31 7.75
CA ALA A 26 -25.95 28.54 7.52
C ALA A 26 -24.54 28.54 8.16
N THR A 27 -24.28 27.72 9.17
CA THR A 27 -22.94 27.52 9.78
C THR A 27 -22.12 26.41 9.14
N GLN A 28 -22.63 25.72 8.11
CA GLN A 28 -21.76 25.06 7.14
C GLN A 28 -21.13 26.12 6.23
N ASN A 29 -20.23 26.90 6.82
CA ASN A 29 -19.11 27.46 6.09
C ASN A 29 -18.46 26.26 5.39
N PHE A 30 -18.66 26.15 4.08
CA PHE A 30 -17.71 25.46 3.24
C PHE A 30 -16.40 26.22 3.44
N GLU A 31 -15.59 25.77 4.41
CA GLU A 31 -14.16 26.00 4.35
C GLU A 31 -13.76 25.54 2.95
N LYS A 32 -13.47 26.52 2.09
CA LYS A 32 -12.73 26.29 0.86
C LYS A 32 -11.43 25.64 1.32
N ASN A 33 -11.41 24.31 1.26
CA ASN A 33 -10.18 23.55 1.27
C ASN A 33 -9.42 23.99 0.01
N GLU A 34 -8.56 24.99 0.14
CA GLU A 34 -7.87 25.65 -0.98
C GLU A 34 -6.87 24.75 -1.73
N ASN A 35 -6.88 23.42 -1.49
CA ASN A 35 -6.02 22.45 -2.19
C ASN A 35 -6.70 21.14 -2.61
N LYS A 36 -8.05 21.03 -2.63
CA LYS A 36 -8.71 19.79 -3.08
C LYS A 36 -8.94 19.82 -4.59
N LYS A 37 -8.04 19.20 -5.37
CA LYS A 37 -8.23 18.97 -6.82
C LYS A 37 -9.57 18.23 -7.07
N THR A 38 -10.32 18.64 -8.09
CA THR A 38 -11.60 18.05 -8.51
C THR A 38 -11.53 17.57 -9.96
N PHE A 39 -12.56 16.88 -10.45
CA PHE A 39 -12.58 16.40 -11.85
C PHE A 39 -12.45 17.52 -12.90
N SER A 40 -12.78 18.77 -12.53
CA SER A 40 -12.67 19.93 -13.44
C SER A 40 -11.23 20.38 -13.67
N ASP A 41 -10.29 19.93 -12.83
CA ASP A 41 -8.86 20.24 -12.95
C ASP A 41 -8.11 19.27 -13.87
N ALA A 42 -8.82 18.30 -14.47
CA ALA A 42 -8.25 17.31 -15.37
C ALA A 42 -7.65 17.96 -16.62
N LYS A 43 -6.43 17.56 -16.96
CA LYS A 43 -5.73 17.99 -18.18
C LYS A 43 -5.94 16.99 -19.30
N SER A 44 -5.66 17.40 -20.54
CA SER A 44 -5.64 16.47 -21.67
C SER A 44 -4.60 15.38 -21.46
N GLY A 45 -4.98 14.13 -21.75
CA GLY A 45 -4.18 12.96 -21.46
C GLY A 45 -4.66 11.74 -22.22
N LYS A 46 -4.00 10.59 -21.99
CA LYS A 46 -4.36 9.31 -22.58
C LYS A 46 -4.75 8.35 -21.47
N ILE A 47 -5.87 7.64 -21.64
CA ILE A 47 -6.26 6.57 -20.73
C ILE A 47 -5.21 5.45 -20.80
N ASP A 48 -4.61 5.13 -19.66
CA ASP A 48 -3.85 3.89 -19.51
C ASP A 48 -4.84 2.72 -19.40
N THR A 49 -5.08 2.05 -20.52
CA THR A 49 -6.05 0.95 -20.59
C THR A 49 -5.58 -0.30 -19.85
N ILE A 50 -4.28 -0.45 -19.59
CA ILE A 50 -3.74 -1.58 -18.84
C ILE A 50 -4.04 -1.35 -17.35
N GLU A 51 -3.72 -0.18 -16.83
CA GLU A 51 -4.03 0.18 -15.44
C GLU A 51 -5.54 0.17 -15.18
N PHE A 52 -6.35 0.72 -16.10
CA PHE A 52 -7.80 0.69 -15.95
C PHE A 52 -8.38 -0.73 -15.91
N LYS A 53 -7.86 -1.66 -16.73
CA LYS A 53 -8.29 -3.07 -16.69
C LYS A 53 -7.93 -3.73 -15.37
N LYS A 54 -6.75 -3.46 -14.81
CA LYS A 54 -6.35 -3.99 -13.50
C LYS A 54 -7.31 -3.51 -12.40
N ALA A 55 -7.64 -2.21 -12.39
CA ALA A 55 -8.61 -1.65 -11.44
C ALA A 55 -9.97 -2.39 -11.50
N VAL A 56 -10.48 -2.61 -12.71
CA VAL A 56 -11.76 -3.32 -12.91
C VAL A 56 -11.67 -4.78 -12.46
N HIS A 57 -10.56 -5.47 -12.74
CA HIS A 57 -10.36 -6.84 -12.28
C HIS A 57 -10.35 -6.94 -10.74
N SER A 58 -9.63 -6.06 -10.04
CA SER A 58 -9.64 -6.03 -8.57
C SER A 58 -11.06 -5.83 -8.02
N LEU A 59 -11.88 -4.99 -8.67
CA LEU A 59 -13.28 -4.81 -8.28
C LEU A 59 -14.15 -6.04 -8.59
N PHE A 60 -13.89 -6.78 -9.66
CA PHE A 60 -14.59 -8.05 -9.93
C PHE A 60 -14.24 -9.13 -8.90
N GLU A 61 -12.98 -9.20 -8.47
CA GLU A 61 -12.59 -10.11 -7.38
C GLU A 61 -13.26 -9.69 -6.07
N ALA A 62 -13.38 -8.38 -5.81
CA ALA A 62 -14.09 -7.86 -4.64
C ALA A 62 -15.60 -8.14 -4.70
N ASP A 63 -16.21 -8.15 -5.89
CA ASP A 63 -17.63 -8.45 -6.11
C ASP A 63 -18.01 -9.84 -5.57
N GLU A 64 -17.08 -10.81 -5.58
CA GLU A 64 -17.33 -12.14 -5.02
C GLU A 64 -17.73 -12.11 -3.53
N TYR A 65 -17.27 -11.10 -2.78
CA TYR A 65 -17.63 -10.95 -1.38
C TYR A 65 -19.11 -10.62 -1.18
N LEU A 66 -19.74 -9.93 -2.16
CA LEU A 66 -21.18 -9.66 -2.12
C LEU A 66 -21.99 -10.94 -2.20
N TYR A 67 -21.51 -11.96 -2.92
CA TYR A 67 -22.19 -13.25 -3.02
C TYR A 67 -21.88 -14.16 -1.83
N LYS A 68 -20.59 -14.25 -1.47
CA LYS A 68 -20.12 -15.19 -0.45
C LYS A 68 -20.59 -14.84 0.96
N TYR A 69 -20.75 -13.55 1.26
CA TYR A 69 -21.08 -13.05 2.60
C TYR A 69 -22.49 -12.44 2.68
N ALA A 70 -23.31 -12.61 1.65
CA ALA A 70 -24.72 -12.28 1.72
C ALA A 70 -25.43 -13.04 2.87
N PRO A 71 -26.48 -12.47 3.48
CA PRO A 71 -27.07 -11.16 3.17
C PRO A 71 -26.46 -10.00 3.97
N ASN A 72 -25.74 -10.28 5.05
CA ASN A 72 -25.31 -9.25 6.00
C ASN A 72 -23.98 -8.58 5.60
N HIS A 73 -23.14 -9.30 4.86
CA HIS A 73 -21.81 -8.85 4.42
C HIS A 73 -20.85 -8.56 5.58
N ASP A 74 -21.04 -9.25 6.71
CA ASP A 74 -20.14 -9.18 7.86
C ASP A 74 -18.86 -9.96 7.55
N LEU A 75 -17.72 -9.29 7.60
CA LEU A 75 -16.40 -9.88 7.43
C LEU A 75 -15.65 -9.90 8.76
N ASP A 76 -14.99 -11.02 9.05
CA ASP A 76 -14.00 -11.08 10.13
C ASP A 76 -12.73 -10.27 9.76
N GLU A 77 -11.78 -10.18 10.69
CA GLU A 77 -10.57 -9.37 10.49
C GLU A 77 -9.72 -9.84 9.30
N GLU A 78 -9.58 -11.15 9.09
CA GLU A 78 -8.78 -11.71 7.99
C GLU A 78 -9.44 -11.40 6.64
N LYS A 79 -10.76 -11.61 6.54
CA LYS A 79 -11.54 -11.32 5.34
C LYS A 79 -11.71 -9.84 5.08
N ALA A 80 -11.80 -9.01 6.11
CA ALA A 80 -11.78 -7.56 5.97
C ALA A 80 -10.45 -7.09 5.39
N LYS A 81 -9.30 -7.66 5.81
CA LYS A 81 -7.99 -7.34 5.24
C LYS A 81 -7.89 -7.77 3.77
N GLU A 82 -8.29 -8.99 3.45
CA GLU A 82 -8.30 -9.50 2.07
C GLU A 82 -9.18 -8.63 1.15
N PHE A 83 -10.41 -8.32 1.57
CA PHE A 83 -11.33 -7.47 0.82
C PHE A 83 -10.79 -6.04 0.67
N SER A 84 -10.27 -5.45 1.75
CA SER A 84 -9.73 -4.09 1.72
C SER A 84 -8.51 -3.98 0.81
N LYS A 85 -7.66 -5.01 0.75
CA LYS A 85 -6.51 -5.06 -0.17
C LYS A 85 -6.97 -4.89 -1.63
N LEU A 86 -8.03 -5.61 -2.04
CA LEU A 86 -8.60 -5.47 -3.39
C LEU A 86 -9.09 -4.05 -3.68
N LEU A 87 -9.69 -3.37 -2.69
CA LEU A 87 -10.14 -1.99 -2.85
C LEU A 87 -8.97 -0.99 -2.95
N PHE A 88 -7.92 -1.18 -2.14
CA PHE A 88 -6.72 -0.34 -2.23
C PHE A 88 -5.97 -0.57 -3.55
N ASP A 89 -5.91 -1.80 -4.06
CA ASP A 89 -5.35 -2.10 -5.38
C ASP A 89 -6.13 -1.41 -6.49
N ALA A 90 -7.48 -1.49 -6.45
CA ALA A 90 -8.33 -0.78 -7.39
C ALA A 90 -8.11 0.75 -7.32
N GLN A 91 -8.05 1.31 -6.11
CA GLN A 91 -7.79 2.74 -5.91
C GLN A 91 -6.43 3.15 -6.47
N LYS A 92 -5.37 2.37 -6.22
CA LYS A 92 -4.02 2.62 -6.74
C LYS A 92 -4.02 2.68 -8.27
N HIS A 93 -4.63 1.69 -8.92
CA HIS A 93 -4.73 1.66 -10.38
C HIS A 93 -5.57 2.82 -10.95
N ILE A 94 -6.65 3.21 -10.26
CA ILE A 94 -7.44 4.40 -10.61
C ILE A 94 -6.59 5.68 -10.48
N ASN A 95 -5.82 5.81 -9.41
CA ASN A 95 -4.92 6.95 -9.20
C ASN A 95 -3.86 7.04 -10.31
N ASN A 96 -3.31 5.90 -10.75
CA ASN A 96 -2.38 5.87 -11.89
C ASN A 96 -3.04 6.36 -13.19
N VAL A 97 -4.29 5.95 -13.45
CA VAL A 97 -5.07 6.45 -14.60
C VAL A 97 -5.30 7.95 -14.49
N LEU A 98 -5.66 8.45 -13.31
CA LEU A 98 -5.83 9.88 -13.04
C LEU A 98 -4.50 10.65 -13.18
N GLY A 99 -3.36 10.01 -12.89
CA GLY A 99 -2.02 10.54 -13.18
C GLY A 99 -1.82 10.93 -14.65
N GLY A 100 -2.39 10.13 -15.57
CA GLY A 100 -2.43 10.44 -17.00
C GLY A 100 -3.17 11.74 -17.36
N PHE A 101 -3.96 12.28 -16.43
CA PHE A 101 -4.72 13.53 -16.57
C PHE A 101 -4.21 14.65 -15.66
N GLY A 102 -3.00 14.53 -15.11
CA GLY A 102 -2.33 15.59 -14.33
C GLY A 102 -2.74 15.69 -12.86
N PHE A 103 -3.34 14.64 -12.32
CA PHE A 103 -3.53 14.48 -10.88
C PHE A 103 -2.30 13.83 -10.26
N ASP A 104 -1.93 14.28 -9.06
CA ASP A 104 -0.81 13.73 -8.31
C ASP A 104 -1.41 13.19 -7.01
N PHE A 105 -1.07 11.95 -6.68
CA PHE A 105 -1.51 11.30 -5.44
C PHE A 105 -0.28 10.96 -4.62
N GLU A 106 -0.40 11.07 -3.30
CA GLU A 106 0.68 10.69 -2.40
C GLU A 106 0.99 9.19 -2.55
N THR A 107 2.19 8.88 -3.01
CA THR A 107 2.76 7.54 -2.92
C THR A 107 3.34 7.35 -1.52
N VAL A 108 3.42 6.09 -1.05
CA VAL A 108 4.06 5.77 0.23
C VAL A 108 5.44 6.43 0.30
N ALA A 109 5.64 7.27 1.31
CA ALA A 109 6.90 7.98 1.51
C ALA A 109 7.96 6.99 1.97
N LEU A 110 8.91 6.67 1.09
CA LEU A 110 10.07 5.84 1.39
C LEU A 110 11.21 6.73 1.89
N ASP A 111 11.88 6.29 2.96
CA ASP A 111 13.02 7.00 3.54
C ASP A 111 14.23 6.90 2.60
N GLY A 112 14.61 8.03 1.99
CA GLY A 112 15.75 8.11 1.09
C GLY A 112 17.10 7.79 1.74
N GLN A 113 17.21 7.89 3.07
CA GLN A 113 18.42 7.54 3.81
C GLN A 113 18.46 6.08 4.27
N ALA A 114 17.38 5.33 4.09
CA ALA A 114 17.36 3.91 4.43
C ALA A 114 18.04 3.06 3.35
N LEU A 115 18.52 1.88 3.75
CA LEU A 115 18.94 0.82 2.84
C LEU A 115 17.84 -0.23 2.73
N TYR A 116 17.30 -0.42 1.53
CA TYR A 116 16.30 -1.44 1.24
C TYR A 116 16.95 -2.72 0.68
N ILE A 117 16.63 -3.86 1.26
CA ILE A 117 17.01 -5.19 0.80
C ILE A 117 15.77 -5.86 0.21
N VAL A 118 15.90 -6.39 -1.00
CA VAL A 118 14.81 -7.05 -1.73
C VAL A 118 15.28 -8.40 -2.26
N SER A 119 14.35 -9.34 -2.44
CA SER A 119 14.72 -10.68 -2.91
C SER A 119 15.11 -10.73 -4.38
N ASN A 120 14.51 -9.89 -5.23
CA ASN A 120 14.67 -9.99 -6.67
C ASN A 120 14.68 -8.64 -7.40
N LYS A 121 15.16 -8.66 -8.65
CA LYS A 121 15.29 -7.46 -9.50
C LYS A 121 13.98 -6.82 -9.91
N LYS A 122 12.86 -7.56 -9.91
CA LYS A 122 11.55 -6.98 -10.27
C LYS A 122 11.12 -6.01 -9.18
N VAL A 123 11.17 -6.44 -7.92
CA VAL A 123 10.89 -5.62 -6.74
C VAL A 123 11.84 -4.42 -6.68
N LEU A 124 13.14 -4.63 -6.94
CA LEU A 124 14.12 -3.54 -7.05
C LEU A 124 13.70 -2.49 -8.09
N LYS A 125 13.29 -2.94 -9.28
CA LYS A 125 12.88 -2.04 -10.36
C LYS A 125 11.64 -1.25 -9.96
N SER A 126 10.63 -1.91 -9.40
CA SER A 126 9.40 -1.26 -8.94
C SER A 126 9.67 -0.17 -7.89
N LEU A 127 10.59 -0.42 -6.95
CA LEU A 127 11.00 0.61 -5.98
C LEU A 127 11.76 1.77 -6.62
N LYS A 128 12.62 1.51 -7.62
CA LYS A 128 13.32 2.56 -8.38
C LYS A 128 12.36 3.39 -9.24
N ASP A 129 11.27 2.80 -9.73
CA ASP A 129 10.22 3.51 -10.46
C ASP A 129 9.45 4.46 -9.52
N ILE A 130 9.33 4.13 -8.22
CA ILE A 130 8.75 5.00 -7.19
C ILE A 130 9.72 6.12 -6.78
N ASN A 131 10.96 5.77 -6.45
CA ASN A 131 11.99 6.73 -6.11
C ASN A 131 13.37 6.25 -6.62
N PRO A 132 13.93 6.92 -7.65
CA PRO A 132 15.18 6.50 -8.28
C PRO A 132 16.41 6.66 -7.38
N ASP A 133 16.33 7.48 -6.33
CA ASP A 133 17.46 7.80 -5.46
C ASP A 133 17.59 6.86 -4.26
N LEU A 134 16.66 5.91 -4.08
CA LEU A 134 16.71 4.95 -2.98
C LEU A 134 17.96 4.06 -3.04
N ASN A 135 18.53 3.76 -1.88
CA ASN A 135 19.60 2.77 -1.75
C ASN A 135 18.98 1.38 -1.66
N ILE A 136 19.15 0.56 -2.70
CA ILE A 136 18.49 -0.75 -2.81
C ILE A 136 19.52 -1.82 -3.19
N ILE A 137 19.49 -2.96 -2.50
CA ILE A 137 20.26 -4.16 -2.84
C ILE A 137 19.31 -5.33 -3.06
N SER A 138 19.47 -6.01 -4.20
CA SER A 138 18.77 -7.27 -4.48
C SER A 138 19.65 -8.45 -4.06
N THR A 139 19.11 -9.38 -3.28
CA THR A 139 19.81 -10.62 -2.91
C THR A 139 19.83 -11.65 -4.04
N GLU A 140 18.91 -11.53 -5.02
CA GLU A 140 18.71 -12.50 -6.10
C GLU A 140 18.47 -13.94 -5.59
N GLY A 141 17.76 -14.07 -4.46
CA GLY A 141 17.57 -15.33 -3.75
C GLY A 141 17.75 -15.15 -2.25
N VAL A 142 18.39 -16.11 -1.59
CA VAL A 142 18.59 -16.12 -0.13
C VAL A 142 19.86 -15.37 0.29
N LEU A 143 19.95 -15.01 1.58
CA LEU A 143 21.14 -14.40 2.19
C LEU A 143 22.16 -15.42 2.72
N GLU A 144 21.69 -16.63 3.07
CA GLU A 144 22.52 -17.74 3.53
C GLU A 144 22.20 -19.02 2.75
N ILE A 145 23.21 -19.86 2.57
CA ILE A 145 23.12 -21.07 1.72
C ILE A 145 22.16 -22.12 2.29
N GLU A 146 22.06 -22.22 3.62
CA GLU A 146 21.20 -23.17 4.32
C GLU A 146 19.72 -22.89 4.01
N ASP A 147 19.36 -21.62 3.93
CA ASP A 147 17.99 -21.17 3.66
C ASP A 147 17.56 -21.58 2.25
N MET A 148 18.49 -21.76 1.31
CA MET A 148 18.18 -22.24 -0.04
C MET A 148 17.60 -23.66 -0.03
N LYS A 149 18.03 -24.52 0.90
CA LYS A 149 17.49 -25.87 1.03
C LYS A 149 16.09 -25.88 1.62
N VAL A 150 15.73 -24.86 2.40
CA VAL A 150 14.36 -24.67 2.89
C VAL A 150 13.45 -24.22 1.76
N VAL A 151 13.90 -23.23 0.97
CA VAL A 151 13.13 -22.69 -0.17
C VAL A 151 13.00 -23.71 -1.32
N ASN A 152 14.07 -24.44 -1.62
CA ASN A 152 14.08 -25.48 -2.64
C ASN A 152 14.80 -26.75 -2.15
N PRO A 153 14.07 -27.70 -1.52
CA PRO A 153 14.65 -28.92 -0.97
C PRO A 153 15.32 -29.85 -2.00
N LYS A 154 14.97 -29.74 -3.29
CA LYS A 154 15.48 -30.59 -4.36
C LYS A 154 16.69 -30.00 -5.09
N ILE A 155 17.29 -28.94 -4.55
CA ILE A 155 18.39 -28.25 -5.22
C ILE A 155 19.67 -29.12 -5.30
N PRO A 156 20.33 -29.22 -6.47
CA PRO A 156 21.59 -29.96 -6.60
C PRO A 156 22.73 -29.30 -5.82
N GLU A 157 23.61 -30.09 -5.19
CA GLU A 157 24.75 -29.58 -4.41
C GLU A 157 25.70 -28.69 -5.22
N LYS A 158 25.91 -29.01 -6.50
CA LYS A 158 26.75 -28.18 -7.38
C LYS A 158 26.19 -26.76 -7.56
N ALA A 159 24.87 -26.58 -7.52
CA ALA A 159 24.25 -25.27 -7.63
C ALA A 159 24.42 -24.45 -6.34
N LEU A 160 24.48 -25.12 -5.17
CA LEU A 160 24.68 -24.47 -3.88
C LEU A 160 26.01 -23.72 -3.82
N LEU A 161 27.10 -24.27 -4.40
CA LEU A 161 28.40 -23.59 -4.46
C LEU A 161 28.35 -22.24 -5.19
N GLY A 162 27.52 -22.13 -6.24
CA GLY A 162 27.31 -20.88 -6.96
C GLY A 162 26.54 -19.86 -6.13
N ILE A 163 25.53 -20.35 -5.40
CA ILE A 163 24.68 -19.54 -4.51
C ILE A 163 25.49 -19.04 -3.31
N GLU A 164 26.36 -19.87 -2.73
CA GLU A 164 27.25 -19.50 -1.63
C GLU A 164 28.12 -18.27 -1.98
N LYS A 165 28.76 -18.31 -3.15
CA LYS A 165 29.56 -17.18 -3.63
C LYS A 165 28.72 -15.92 -3.80
N LYS A 166 27.51 -16.05 -4.36
CA LYS A 166 26.57 -14.92 -4.49
C LYS A 166 26.17 -14.36 -3.13
N CYS A 167 25.81 -15.21 -2.18
CA CYS A 167 25.45 -14.79 -0.81
C CYS A 167 26.59 -13.99 -0.17
N LYS A 168 27.84 -14.46 -0.31
CA LYS A 168 29.02 -13.75 0.20
C LYS A 168 29.20 -12.38 -0.46
N ILE A 169 29.12 -12.30 -1.79
CA ILE A 169 29.22 -11.04 -2.54
C ILE A 169 28.14 -10.06 -2.09
N THR A 170 26.89 -10.52 -1.96
CA THR A 170 25.77 -9.70 -1.52
C THR A 170 25.98 -9.17 -0.10
N LYS A 171 26.43 -10.01 0.84
CA LYS A 171 26.76 -9.57 2.22
C LYS A 171 27.88 -8.53 2.25
N GLU A 172 28.92 -8.70 1.44
CA GLU A 172 29.99 -7.72 1.30
C GLU A 172 29.49 -6.41 0.70
N GLN A 173 28.58 -6.47 -0.29
CA GLN A 173 27.95 -5.28 -0.88
C GLN A 173 27.09 -4.54 0.14
N ILE A 174 26.25 -5.25 0.90
CA ILE A 174 25.43 -4.66 1.98
C ILE A 174 26.34 -3.96 3.00
N SER A 175 27.38 -4.65 3.46
CA SER A 175 28.32 -4.09 4.44
C SER A 175 29.03 -2.83 3.92
N LYS A 176 29.46 -2.84 2.65
CA LYS A 176 30.07 -1.67 1.99
C LYS A 176 29.11 -0.50 1.88
N VAL A 177 27.85 -0.75 1.53
CA VAL A 177 26.84 0.31 1.45
C VAL A 177 26.61 0.88 2.84
N ILE A 178 26.37 0.03 3.85
CA ILE A 178 26.19 0.47 5.24
C ILE A 178 27.37 1.33 5.71
N SER A 179 28.62 0.92 5.44
CA SER A 179 29.78 1.72 5.84
C SER A 179 29.90 3.05 5.10
N ASN A 180 29.51 3.10 3.82
CA ASN A 180 29.68 4.27 2.98
C ASN A 180 28.61 5.33 3.21
N ILE A 181 27.34 4.91 3.32
CA ILE A 181 26.21 5.84 3.43
C ILE A 181 25.69 6.00 4.86
N SER A 182 26.05 5.10 5.77
CA SER A 182 25.57 5.07 7.16
C SER A 182 24.05 5.27 7.23
N PRO A 183 23.27 4.32 6.69
CA PRO A 183 21.84 4.49 6.48
C PRO A 183 21.11 4.69 7.81
N SER A 184 20.01 5.46 7.80
CA SER A 184 19.15 5.68 8.96
C SER A 184 18.65 4.35 9.55
N LYS A 185 18.34 3.41 8.66
CA LYS A 185 17.91 2.04 8.97
C LYS A 185 18.13 1.11 7.79
N VAL A 186 18.14 -0.20 8.08
CA VAL A 186 18.11 -1.27 7.07
C VAL A 186 16.71 -1.87 7.07
N VAL A 187 16.10 -1.99 5.90
CA VAL A 187 14.74 -2.49 5.73
C VAL A 187 14.74 -3.64 4.76
N VAL A 188 14.05 -4.73 5.09
CA VAL A 188 13.77 -5.83 4.17
C VAL A 188 12.32 -5.75 3.73
N LEU A 189 12.08 -5.67 2.42
CA LEU A 189 10.74 -5.85 1.88
C LEU A 189 10.39 -7.33 1.86
N VAL A 190 9.25 -7.66 2.46
CA VAL A 190 8.74 -9.02 2.54
C VAL A 190 7.34 -9.06 1.98
N LYS A 191 7.12 -9.94 0.99
CA LYS A 191 5.78 -10.26 0.52
C LYS A 191 5.11 -11.26 1.45
N ASP A 192 3.84 -11.02 1.79
CA ASP A 192 3.09 -11.94 2.64
C ASP A 192 3.02 -13.35 2.04
N GLY A 193 3.41 -14.34 2.85
CA GLY A 193 3.46 -15.75 2.47
C GLY A 193 4.71 -16.17 1.69
N ASP A 194 5.65 -15.27 1.37
CA ASP A 194 6.91 -15.63 0.71
C ASP A 194 7.97 -16.08 1.71
N ILE A 195 8.20 -17.39 1.75
CA ILE A 195 9.17 -18.03 2.66
C ILE A 195 10.60 -17.51 2.42
N ALA A 196 10.97 -17.20 1.17
CA ALA A 196 12.32 -16.74 0.87
C ALA A 196 12.54 -15.34 1.45
N ASP A 197 11.57 -14.45 1.28
CA ASP A 197 11.62 -13.09 1.83
C ASP A 197 11.70 -13.09 3.36
N GLU A 198 10.92 -13.95 4.04
CA GLU A 198 10.96 -14.09 5.50
C GLU A 198 12.33 -14.57 6.00
N LEU A 199 12.96 -15.51 5.28
CA LEU A 199 14.30 -15.99 5.61
C LEU A 199 15.35 -14.88 5.44
N ILE A 200 15.27 -14.11 4.36
CA ILE A 200 16.12 -12.94 4.14
C ILE A 200 15.96 -11.96 5.31
N TYR A 201 14.73 -11.62 5.70
CA TYR A 201 14.47 -10.72 6.83
C TYR A 201 15.09 -11.27 8.12
N LYS A 202 14.89 -12.55 8.43
CA LYS A 202 15.46 -13.17 9.63
C LYS A 202 16.98 -13.02 9.69
N ARG A 203 17.68 -13.33 8.58
CA ARG A 203 19.15 -13.19 8.50
C ARG A 203 19.61 -11.74 8.56
N ALA A 204 18.93 -10.85 7.83
CA ALA A 204 19.26 -9.43 7.83
C ALA A 204 19.01 -8.77 9.20
N LYS A 205 18.00 -9.23 9.95
CA LYS A 205 17.76 -8.81 11.32
C LYS A 205 18.90 -9.19 12.26
N GLU A 206 19.38 -10.43 12.16
CA GLU A 206 20.52 -10.92 12.94
C GLU A 206 21.83 -10.18 12.60
N LEU A 207 22.08 -9.92 11.31
CA LEU A 207 23.35 -9.35 10.83
C LEU A 207 23.40 -7.82 10.87
N TYR A 208 22.27 -7.16 10.59
CA TYR A 208 22.21 -5.71 10.33
C TYR A 208 21.12 -4.99 11.13
N ASN A 209 20.45 -5.67 12.07
CA ASN A 209 19.31 -5.15 12.81
C ASN A 209 18.20 -4.59 11.90
N ALA A 210 17.93 -5.29 10.79
CA ALA A 210 16.96 -4.85 9.81
C ALA A 210 15.51 -4.87 10.32
N GLU A 211 14.72 -3.92 9.84
CA GLU A 211 13.25 -3.84 10.00
C GLU A 211 12.54 -4.59 8.87
N LYS A 212 11.34 -5.10 9.16
CA LYS A 212 10.46 -5.70 8.15
C LYS A 212 9.50 -4.64 7.62
N LEU A 213 9.30 -4.63 6.31
CA LEU A 213 8.30 -3.79 5.66
C LEU A 213 7.49 -4.65 4.68
N ASN A 214 6.16 -4.56 4.73
CA ASN A 214 5.31 -5.36 3.86
C ASN A 214 5.40 -4.82 2.43
N ALA A 215 5.79 -5.68 1.49
CA ALA A 215 5.90 -5.32 0.08
C ALA A 215 4.53 -4.94 -0.51
N ASP A 216 3.44 -5.57 -0.06
CA ASP A 216 2.08 -5.34 -0.56
C ASP A 216 1.52 -3.97 -0.13
N GLU A 217 2.09 -3.33 0.90
CA GLU A 217 1.72 -1.97 1.30
C GLU A 217 2.35 -0.91 0.38
N ILE A 218 3.32 -1.29 -0.45
CA ILE A 218 4.14 -0.36 -1.25
C ILE A 218 3.99 -0.62 -2.75
N LEU A 219 4.10 -1.89 -3.14
CA LEU A 219 4.17 -2.36 -4.53
C LEU A 219 2.84 -2.90 -5.04
#